data_AF-A0A932H6U4-F1
#
_entry.id   AF-A0A932H6U4-F1
#
_cell.length_a   1.000
_cell.length_b   1.000
_cell.length_c   1.000
_cell.angle_alpha   90.00
_cell.angle_beta   90.00
_cell.angle_gamma   90.00
#
_symmetry.space_group_name_H-M   'P 1'
#
loop_
_entity.id
_entity.type
_entity.pdbx_description
1 polymer ?
#
loop_
_entity_poly.entity_id
_entity_poly.type
_entity_poly.pdbx_seq_one_letter_code
_entity_poly.pdbx_strand_id
1 'polypeptide(L)'
;MLDNKKCAFVPHVQVAPVESEILLLNSDPILHDVHARIGSETLFNVGLPTWRQVKKRLTRTGIVTIECDVLHTWMSAYILVTSSPHFTVTDEKGEFAIDGIAAGTYEIEVWHEKLGSQSRRVTVTAGSTLRVDFIYRLTTNGPN
;
A
#
# COMPACT_ATOMS: atom_id res chain seq x y z
N MET A 1 -5.82 -7.37 4.86
CA MET A 1 -5.65 -7.48 6.33
C MET A 1 -4.33 -6.83 6.67
N LEU A 2 -4.21 -6.22 7.84
CA LEU A 2 -2.96 -5.71 8.38
C LEU A 2 -2.76 -6.30 9.78
N ASP A 3 -1.65 -6.98 10.00
CA ASP A 3 -1.32 -7.65 11.25
C ASP A 3 -0.09 -7.01 11.91
N ASN A 4 -0.15 -6.79 13.23
CA ASN A 4 1.04 -6.50 14.03
C ASN A 4 1.68 -7.84 14.42
N LYS A 5 2.84 -8.13 13.84
CA LYS A 5 3.53 -9.39 14.04
C LYS A 5 5.04 -9.18 14.02
N LYS A 6 5.71 -9.62 15.09
CA LYS A 6 7.14 -9.40 15.34
C LYS A 6 7.52 -7.90 15.33
N CYS A 7 6.66 -7.07 15.91
CA CYS A 7 6.79 -5.61 15.94
C CYS A 7 6.97 -5.02 14.52
N ALA A 8 6.18 -5.53 13.58
CA ALA A 8 6.10 -5.03 12.22
C ALA A 8 4.65 -5.12 11.73
N PHE A 9 4.27 -4.22 10.82
CA PHE A 9 3.00 -4.30 10.12
C PHE A 9 3.14 -5.23 8.92
N VAL A 10 2.28 -6.24 8.83
CA VAL A 10 2.31 -7.26 7.78
C VAL A 10 0.97 -7.30 7.02
N PRO A 11 0.97 -7.14 5.68
CA PRO A 11 2.11 -6.80 4.82
C PRO A 11 2.58 -5.34 4.98
N HIS A 12 3.83 -5.06 4.59
CA HIS A 12 4.41 -3.70 4.61
C HIS A 12 3.72 -2.76 3.60
N VAL A 13 3.44 -3.27 2.40
CA VAL A 13 2.69 -2.55 1.35
C VAL A 13 1.53 -3.43 0.91
N GLN A 14 0.34 -2.85 0.82
CA GLN A 14 -0.79 -3.47 0.14
C GLN A 14 -1.60 -2.44 -0.64
N VAL A 15 -2.48 -2.93 -1.50
CA VAL A 15 -3.44 -2.13 -2.25
C VAL A 15 -4.85 -2.59 -1.90
N ALA A 16 -5.78 -1.64 -1.81
CA ALA A 16 -7.17 -1.93 -1.50
C ALA A 16 -8.11 -1.03 -2.32
N PRO A 17 -9.29 -1.54 -2.72
CA PRO A 17 -10.32 -0.69 -3.28
C PRO A 17 -10.81 0.35 -2.26
N VAL A 18 -11.13 1.55 -2.73
CA VAL A 18 -11.93 2.48 -1.92
C VAL A 18 -13.26 1.81 -1.54
N GLU A 19 -13.81 2.20 -0.39
CA GLU A 19 -15.04 1.66 0.20
C GLU A 19 -14.93 0.24 0.77
N SER A 20 -13.77 -0.41 0.63
CA SER A 20 -13.50 -1.73 1.23
C SER A 20 -13.24 -1.67 2.74
N GLU A 21 -13.32 -2.83 3.40
CA GLU A 21 -12.92 -2.99 4.79
C GLU A 21 -11.52 -3.60 4.90
N ILE A 22 -10.69 -3.05 5.77
CA ILE A 22 -9.46 -3.68 6.24
C ILE A 22 -9.64 -4.26 7.64
N LEU A 23 -9.26 -5.52 7.81
CA LEU A 23 -9.11 -6.15 9.12
C LEU A 23 -7.74 -5.79 9.69
N LEU A 24 -7.74 -5.19 10.87
CA LEU A 24 -6.56 -4.94 11.69
C LEU A 24 -6.47 -6.02 12.77
N LEU A 25 -5.31 -6.65 12.92
CA LEU A 25 -5.02 -7.68 13.90
C LEU A 25 -3.75 -7.32 14.68
N ASN A 26 -3.69 -7.70 15.94
CA ASN A 26 -2.44 -7.73 16.68
C ASN A 26 -2.13 -9.16 17.15
N SER A 27 -1.16 -9.81 16.51
CA SER A 27 -0.67 -11.13 16.88
C SER A 27 0.48 -11.09 17.90
N ASP A 28 1.01 -9.91 18.22
CA ASP A 28 2.09 -9.75 19.18
C ASP A 28 1.58 -9.70 20.64
N PRO A 29 2.39 -10.16 21.61
CA PRO A 29 2.04 -10.16 23.03
C PRO A 29 2.21 -8.78 23.71
N ILE A 30 2.24 -7.71 22.92
CA ILE A 30 2.40 -6.33 23.39
C ILE A 30 1.35 -5.41 22.74
N LEU A 31 1.15 -4.23 23.32
CA LEU A 31 0.21 -3.24 22.77
C LEU A 31 0.79 -2.59 21.52
N HIS A 32 -0.01 -2.57 20.45
CA HIS A 32 0.23 -1.74 19.27
C HIS A 32 -0.94 -0.80 19.06
N ASP A 33 -0.75 0.18 18.20
CA ASP A 33 -1.82 0.95 17.59
C ASP A 33 -1.63 0.99 16.08
N VAL A 34 -2.72 1.25 15.36
CA VAL A 34 -2.71 1.49 13.92
C VAL A 34 -3.17 2.92 13.71
N HIS A 35 -2.22 3.82 13.53
CA HIS A 35 -2.49 5.21 13.17
C HIS A 35 -2.43 5.35 11.65
N ALA A 36 -3.60 5.42 11.02
CA ALA A 36 -3.74 5.61 9.58
C ALA A 36 -3.89 7.09 9.21
N ARG A 37 -3.05 7.58 8.29
CA ARG A 37 -3.04 8.96 7.81
C ARG A 37 -2.98 9.07 6.29
N ILE A 38 -3.59 10.12 5.75
CA ILE A 38 -3.32 10.63 4.39
C ILE A 38 -2.73 12.03 4.55
N GLY A 39 -1.46 12.21 4.17
CA GLY A 39 -0.73 13.43 4.49
C GLY A 39 -0.72 13.69 6.00
N SER A 40 -1.21 14.86 6.43
CA SER A 40 -1.33 15.21 7.85
C SER A 40 -2.66 14.82 8.50
N GLU A 41 -3.61 14.27 7.73
CA GLU A 41 -4.95 13.96 8.24
C GLU A 41 -5.04 12.54 8.77
N THR A 42 -5.46 12.40 10.03
CA THR A 42 -5.79 11.11 10.65
C THR A 42 -7.12 10.59 10.13
N LEU A 43 -7.09 9.42 9.48
CA LEU A 43 -8.30 8.69 9.11
C LEU A 43 -8.87 7.91 10.30
N PHE A 44 -7.98 7.23 11.03
CA PHE A 44 -8.28 6.58 12.29
C PHE A 44 -6.99 6.32 13.07
N ASN A 45 -7.10 6.28 14.39
CA ASN A 45 -6.08 5.73 15.27
C ASN A 45 -6.78 4.72 16.20
N VAL A 46 -6.29 3.48 16.24
CA VAL A 46 -6.88 2.38 17.01
C VAL A 46 -5.82 1.65 17.80
N GLY A 47 -5.93 1.68 19.12
CA GLY A 47 -5.18 0.77 19.98
C GLY A 47 -5.64 -0.67 19.82
N LEU A 48 -4.69 -1.58 19.65
CA LEU A 48 -4.87 -3.01 19.50
C LEU A 48 -4.08 -3.73 20.60
N PRO A 49 -4.71 -4.06 21.73
CA PRO A 49 -4.14 -5.02 22.68
C PRO A 49 -3.90 -6.39 22.03
N THR A 50 -3.15 -7.25 22.70
CA THR A 50 -2.82 -8.60 22.24
C THR A 50 -4.06 -9.39 21.79
N TRP A 51 -3.98 -10.02 20.61
CA TRP A 51 -5.03 -10.77 19.93
C TRP A 51 -6.29 -9.98 19.54
N ARG A 52 -6.29 -8.65 19.69
CA ARG A 52 -7.43 -7.81 19.28
C ARG A 52 -7.55 -7.77 17.76
N GLN A 53 -8.79 -7.79 17.29
CA GLN A 53 -9.15 -7.55 15.90
C GLN A 53 -10.16 -6.41 15.78
N VAL A 54 -9.95 -5.53 14.81
CA VAL A 54 -10.86 -4.41 14.51
C VAL A 54 -10.95 -4.24 12.99
N LYS A 55 -12.17 -4.06 12.47
CA LYS A 55 -12.37 -3.68 11.07
C LYS A 55 -12.42 -2.15 10.94
N LYS A 56 -11.83 -1.63 9.87
CA LYS A 56 -11.92 -0.22 9.46
C LYS A 56 -12.26 -0.10 7.99
N ARG A 57 -13.04 0.91 7.65
CA ARG A 57 -13.45 1.19 6.28
C ARG A 57 -12.50 2.20 5.64
N LEU A 58 -12.11 1.94 4.39
CA LEU A 58 -11.20 2.79 3.63
C LEU A 58 -12.02 3.71 2.71
N THR A 59 -12.39 4.89 3.20
CA THR A 59 -13.37 5.77 2.52
C THR A 59 -12.75 6.78 1.55
N ARG A 60 -11.43 6.84 1.47
CA ARG A 60 -10.70 7.84 0.68
C ARG A 60 -9.59 7.18 -0.11
N THR A 61 -9.48 7.55 -1.38
CA THR A 61 -8.36 7.16 -2.24
C THR A 61 -7.08 7.91 -1.84
N GLY A 62 -5.94 7.29 -2.14
CA GLY A 62 -4.62 7.83 -1.85
C GLY A 62 -3.72 6.84 -1.11
N ILE A 63 -2.51 7.29 -0.82
CA ILE A 63 -1.54 6.53 -0.02
C ILE A 63 -1.87 6.77 1.44
N VAL A 64 -2.34 5.72 2.11
CA VAL A 64 -2.56 5.71 3.55
C VAL A 64 -1.28 5.23 4.22
N THR A 65 -0.60 6.13 4.92
CA THR A 65 0.53 5.78 5.78
C THR A 65 0.00 5.21 7.09
N ILE A 66 0.58 4.10 7.53
CA ILE A 66 0.30 3.45 8.80
C ILE A 66 1.53 3.55 9.67
N GLU A 67 1.37 4.03 10.90
CA GLU A 67 2.41 4.11 11.92
C GLU A 67 1.91 3.57 13.26
N CYS A 68 2.84 3.19 14.13
CA CYS A 68 2.58 2.87 15.53
C CYS A 68 3.11 3.98 16.43
N ASP A 69 2.22 4.66 17.16
CA ASP A 69 2.57 5.75 18.08
C ASP A 69 2.99 5.23 19.47
N VAL A 70 2.68 3.98 19.80
CA VAL A 70 2.94 3.40 21.15
C VAL A 70 4.36 2.82 21.29
N LEU A 71 5.38 3.67 21.22
CA LEU A 71 6.81 3.35 21.46
C LEU A 71 7.47 2.37 20.48
N HIS A 72 6.74 1.86 19.48
CA HIS A 72 7.28 1.05 18.37
C HIS A 72 7.49 1.92 17.13
N THR A 73 8.21 3.03 17.28
CA THR A 73 8.29 4.13 16.31
C THR A 73 8.95 3.77 14.98
N TRP A 74 9.53 2.58 14.87
CA TRP A 74 10.06 2.04 13.60
C TRP A 74 8.99 1.40 12.72
N MET A 75 7.82 1.06 13.28
CA MET A 75 6.76 0.38 12.56
C MET A 75 6.09 1.35 11.60
N SER A 76 6.22 1.07 10.31
CA SER A 76 5.44 1.71 9.26
C SER A 76 4.92 0.69 8.26
N ALA A 77 3.84 1.03 7.59
CA ALA A 77 3.31 0.32 6.43
C ALA A 77 2.48 1.28 5.57
N TYR A 78 2.10 0.82 4.39
CA TYR A 78 1.36 1.62 3.42
C TYR A 78 0.21 0.85 2.82
N ILE A 79 -0.93 1.52 2.68
CA ILE A 79 -2.08 1.02 1.94
C ILE A 79 -2.37 2.00 0.81
N LEU A 80 -2.16 1.57 -0.43
CA LEU A 80 -2.63 2.33 -1.59
C LEU A 80 -4.13 2.07 -1.76
N VAL A 81 -4.96 3.09 -1.51
CA VAL A 81 -6.40 3.00 -1.69
C VAL A 81 -6.77 3.57 -3.05
N THR A 82 -7.39 2.78 -3.92
CA THR A 82 -7.68 3.17 -5.30
C THR A 82 -9.11 2.87 -5.72
N SER A 83 -9.65 3.66 -6.64
CA SER A 83 -10.90 3.38 -7.36
C SER A 83 -10.65 2.62 -8.66
N SER A 84 -9.38 2.41 -9.05
CA SER A 84 -9.04 1.64 -10.24
C SER A 84 -9.54 0.20 -10.10
N PRO A 85 -10.17 -0.39 -11.13
CA PRO A 85 -10.54 -1.80 -11.13
C PRO A 85 -9.33 -2.73 -11.32
N HIS A 86 -8.18 -2.16 -11.70
CA HIS A 86 -6.97 -2.91 -12.01
C HIS A 86 -5.83 -2.40 -11.12
N PHE A 87 -5.30 -3.28 -10.29
CA PHE A 87 -4.20 -2.98 -9.38
C PHE A 87 -3.50 -4.27 -8.98
N THR A 88 -2.25 -4.14 -8.58
CA THR A 88 -1.46 -5.23 -8.02
C THR A 88 -0.31 -4.65 -7.19
N VAL A 89 0.36 -5.50 -6.41
CA VAL A 89 1.60 -5.16 -5.71
C VAL A 89 2.68 -6.05 -6.33
N THR A 90 3.84 -5.46 -6.62
CA THR A 90 4.98 -6.22 -7.14
C THR A 90 5.40 -7.30 -6.15
N ASP A 91 5.97 -8.40 -6.66
CA ASP A 91 6.62 -9.38 -5.81
C ASP A 91 7.98 -8.89 -5.29
N GLU A 92 8.70 -9.76 -4.58
CA GLU A 92 10.03 -9.48 -4.01
C GLU A 92 11.11 -9.21 -5.09
N LYS A 93 10.87 -9.59 -6.34
CA LYS A 93 11.76 -9.33 -7.49
C LYS A 93 11.37 -8.06 -8.25
N GLY A 94 10.29 -7.39 -7.86
CA GLY A 94 9.74 -6.24 -8.57
C GLY A 94 8.87 -6.62 -9.77
N GLU A 95 8.51 -7.90 -9.93
CA GLU A 95 7.67 -8.38 -11.03
C GLU A 95 6.19 -8.19 -10.71
N PHE A 96 5.38 -7.92 -11.74
CA PHE A 96 3.94 -7.80 -11.61
C PHE A 96 3.24 -8.33 -12.86
N ALA A 97 2.00 -8.79 -12.67
CA ALA A 97 1.10 -9.14 -13.76
C ALA A 97 -0.31 -8.64 -13.43
N ILE A 98 -1.01 -8.13 -14.45
CA ILE A 98 -2.43 -7.81 -14.36
C ILE A 98 -3.10 -8.38 -15.60
N ASP A 99 -3.90 -9.42 -15.39
CA ASP A 99 -4.60 -10.12 -16.46
C ASP A 99 -6.00 -9.52 -16.72
N GLY A 100 -6.62 -9.93 -17.82
CA GLY A 100 -8.02 -9.57 -18.10
C GLY A 100 -8.24 -8.10 -18.47
N ILE A 101 -7.21 -7.39 -18.90
CA ILE A 101 -7.33 -6.00 -19.37
C ILE A 101 -7.93 -5.97 -20.77
N ALA A 102 -9.02 -5.24 -20.93
CA ALA A 102 -9.65 -5.03 -22.24
C ALA A 102 -8.74 -4.21 -23.18
N ALA A 103 -8.98 -4.31 -24.48
CA ALA A 103 -8.26 -3.47 -25.44
C ALA A 103 -8.62 -2.00 -25.22
N GLY A 104 -7.62 -1.12 -25.16
CA GLY A 104 -7.82 0.29 -24.85
C GLY A 104 -6.52 1.00 -24.49
N THR A 105 -6.62 2.31 -24.27
CA THR A 105 -5.50 3.13 -23.80
C THR A 105 -5.68 3.44 -22.32
N TYR A 106 -4.68 3.09 -21.53
CA TYR A 106 -4.68 3.21 -20.07
C TYR A 106 -3.52 4.07 -19.60
N GLU A 107 -3.66 4.67 -18.43
CA GLU A 107 -2.54 5.21 -17.68
C GLU A 107 -2.21 4.21 -16.57
N ILE A 108 -0.95 3.76 -16.54
CA ILE A 108 -0.42 2.96 -15.45
C ILE A 108 0.29 3.92 -14.50
N GLU A 109 -0.07 3.87 -13.22
CA GLU A 109 0.67 4.52 -12.13
C GLU A 109 1.35 3.45 -11.28
N VAL A 110 2.63 3.66 -10.97
CA VAL A 110 3.41 2.88 -10.03
C VAL A 110 3.89 3.81 -8.94
N TRP A 111 3.81 3.37 -7.69
CA TRP A 111 4.26 4.12 -6.53
C TRP A 111 5.24 3.30 -5.69
N HIS A 112 6.27 3.97 -5.17
CA HIS A 112 7.23 3.40 -4.24
C HIS A 112 7.42 4.34 -3.04
N GLU A 113 7.40 3.78 -1.81
CA GLU A 113 7.44 4.54 -0.54
C GLU A 113 8.50 5.65 -0.48
N LYS A 114 9.71 5.39 -1.01
CA LYS A 114 10.82 6.35 -1.00
C LYS A 114 11.02 7.10 -2.32
N LEU A 115 10.56 6.53 -3.43
CA LEU A 115 10.95 6.97 -4.78
C LEU A 115 9.78 7.67 -5.51
N GLY A 116 8.60 7.69 -4.88
CA GLY A 116 7.43 8.39 -5.36
C GLY A 116 6.71 7.65 -6.49
N SER A 117 5.82 8.38 -7.17
CA SER A 117 5.05 7.85 -8.29
C SER A 117 5.76 8.05 -9.64
N GLN A 118 5.59 7.09 -10.53
CA GLN A 118 5.82 7.22 -11.96
C GLN A 118 4.53 6.85 -12.70
N SER A 119 4.20 7.54 -13.79
CA SER A 119 3.08 7.16 -14.64
C SER A 119 3.49 6.97 -16.09
N ARG A 120 2.77 6.09 -16.80
CA ARG A 120 2.98 5.85 -18.23
C ARG A 120 1.67 5.52 -18.93
N ARG A 121 1.39 6.24 -20.01
CA ARG A 121 0.28 5.91 -20.91
C ARG A 121 0.68 4.74 -21.81
N VAL A 122 -0.19 3.74 -21.91
CA VAL A 122 0.00 2.54 -22.72
C VAL A 122 -1.26 2.17 -23.48
N THR A 123 -1.12 1.40 -24.56
CA THR A 123 -2.25 0.85 -25.31
C THR A 123 -2.17 -0.67 -25.28
N VAL A 124 -3.24 -1.30 -24.80
CA VAL A 124 -3.42 -2.76 -24.78
C VAL A 124 -4.19 -3.17 -26.03
N THR A 125 -3.66 -4.14 -26.76
CA THR A 125 -4.33 -4.76 -27.92
C THR A 125 -4.95 -6.09 -27.51
N ALA A 126 -6.14 -6.40 -28.03
CA ALA A 126 -6.86 -7.62 -27.69
C ALA A 126 -6.01 -8.88 -27.95
N GLY A 127 -5.97 -9.80 -26.97
CA GLY A 127 -5.26 -11.07 -27.08
C GLY A 127 -3.74 -10.98 -27.00
N SER A 128 -3.17 -9.83 -26.62
CA SER A 128 -1.72 -9.65 -26.51
C SER A 128 -1.28 -9.34 -25.07
N THR A 129 -0.05 -9.72 -24.73
CA THR A 129 0.62 -9.31 -23.50
C THR A 129 1.50 -8.09 -23.78
N LEU A 130 1.19 -6.98 -23.13
CA LEU A 130 2.05 -5.80 -23.14
C LEU A 130 3.09 -5.91 -22.01
N ARG A 131 4.37 -5.74 -22.32
CA ARG A 131 5.43 -5.62 -21.31
C ARG A 131 5.74 -4.16 -21.01
N VAL A 132 5.87 -3.84 -19.73
CA VAL A 132 6.06 -2.48 -19.25
C VAL A 132 7.06 -2.47 -18.09
N ASP A 133 8.19 -1.78 -18.29
CA ASP A 133 9.18 -1.54 -17.24
C ASP A 133 9.07 -0.13 -16.66
N PHE A 134 9.15 -0.04 -15.33
CA PHE A 134 9.35 1.19 -14.58
C PHE A 134 10.71 1.12 -13.90
N ILE A 135 11.57 2.11 -14.18
CA ILE A 135 12.93 2.14 -13.64
C ILE A 135 13.02 3.31 -12.67
N TYR A 136 13.16 2.99 -11.39
CA TYR A 136 13.54 3.96 -10.39
C TYR A 136 15.06 4.09 -10.33
N ARG A 137 15.54 5.33 -10.34
CA ARG A 137 16.96 5.63 -10.13
C ARG A 137 17.12 6.33 -8.79
N LEU A 138 17.95 5.76 -7.92
CA LEU A 138 18.42 6.45 -6.73
C LEU A 138 19.38 7.55 -7.20
N THR A 139 18.93 8.80 -7.18
CA THR A 139 19.85 9.94 -7.28
C THR A 139 20.48 10.16 -5.91
N THR A 140 21.77 9.89 -5.78
CA THR A 140 22.56 10.18 -4.58
C THR A 140 22.77 11.68 -4.46
N ASN A 141 21.72 12.44 -4.19
CA ASN A 141 21.79 13.87 -3.86
C ASN A 141 21.17 14.05 -2.47
N GLY A 142 21.89 13.66 -1.43
CA GLY A 142 21.61 13.99 -0.03
C GLY A 142 22.92 14.34 0.68
N PRO A 143 22.95 15.39 1.52
CA PRO A 143 24.15 15.78 2.26
C PRO A 143 24.44 14.77 3.38
N ASN A 144 25.73 14.61 3.70
CA ASN A 144 26.22 13.93 4.90
C ASN A 144 25.63 14.54 6.18
#